data_AF-A0A0Q5HIH3-F1
#
_entry.id   AF-A0A0Q5HIH3-F1
#
_cell.length_a   1.000
_cell.length_b   1.000
_cell.length_c   1.000
_cell.angle_alpha   90.00
_cell.angle_beta   90.00
_cell.angle_gamma   90.00
#
_symmetry.space_group_name_H-M   'P 1'
#
loop_
_entity.id
_entity.type
_entity.pdbx_description
1 polymer ?
#
loop_
_entity_poly.entity_id
_entity_poly.type
_entity_poly.pdbx_seq_one_letter_code
_entity_poly.pdbx_strand_id
1 'polypeptide(L)' 'MSPAEFKAARLRLGLSIYDLGSLLGVDPRTIRKWEADPAGSNARPPNPVASRVMSWLESGFRPPEWPAVPSTDEEA' A
#
# COMPACT_ATOMS: atom_id res chain seq x y z
N MET A 1 4.85 10.22 -3.17
CA MET A 1 3.83 9.70 -4.09
C MET A 1 2.47 10.15 -3.59
N SER A 2 1.53 10.44 -4.50
CA SER A 2 0.15 10.80 -4.20
C SER A 2 -0.66 9.58 -3.72
N PRO A 3 -1.84 9.77 -3.08
CA PRO A 3 -2.76 8.68 -2.76
C PRO A 3 -3.05 7.74 -3.94
N ALA A 4 -3.28 8.31 -5.12
CA ALA A 4 -3.57 7.56 -6.34
C ALA A 4 -2.35 6.74 -6.82
N GLU A 5 -1.15 7.34 -6.79
CA GLU A 5 0.09 6.63 -7.12
C GLU A 5 0.36 5.49 -6.14
N PHE A 6 0.13 5.72 -4.85
CA PHE A 6 0.32 4.72 -3.80
C PHE A 6 -0.60 3.52 -4.00
N LYS A 7 -1.90 3.77 -4.26
CA LYS A 7 -2.88 2.73 -4.59
C LYS A 7 -2.48 1.96 -5.85
N ALA A 8 -2.08 2.68 -6.90
CA ALA A 8 -1.68 2.05 -8.16
C ALA A 8 -0.42 1.18 -7.98
N ALA A 9 0.56 1.63 -7.21
CA ALA A 9 1.75 0.86 -6.88
C ALA A 9 1.40 -0.44 -6.13
N ARG A 10 0.52 -0.35 -5.10
CA ARG A 10 0.05 -1.53 -4.36
C ARG A 10 -0.60 -2.56 -5.29
N LEU A 11 -1.50 -2.11 -6.16
CA LEU A 11 -2.20 -2.98 -7.10
C LEU A 11 -1.25 -3.62 -8.13
N ARG A 12 -0.27 -2.88 -8.65
CA ARG A 12 0.77 -3.44 -9.54
C ARG A 12 1.62 -4.51 -8.86
N LEU A 13 1.83 -4.38 -7.55
CA LEU A 13 2.56 -5.35 -6.74
C LEU A 13 1.69 -6.56 -6.33
N GLY A 14 0.40 -6.56 -6.66
CA GLY A 14 -0.54 -7.63 -6.30
C GLY A 14 -0.86 -7.71 -4.81
N LEU A 15 -0.57 -6.65 -4.04
CA LEU A 15 -0.74 -6.67 -2.59
C LEU A 15 -2.15 -6.25 -2.19
N SER A 16 -2.78 -6.96 -1.25
CA SER A 16 -3.96 -6.44 -0.55
C SER A 16 -3.59 -5.30 0.39
N ILE A 17 -4.60 -4.56 0.88
CA ILE A 17 -4.39 -3.58 1.96
C ILE A 17 -3.89 -4.23 3.26
N TYR A 18 -4.17 -5.52 3.47
CA TYR A 18 -3.74 -6.28 4.65
C TYR A 18 -2.28 -6.71 4.53
N ASP A 19 -1.87 -7.16 3.33
CA ASP A 19 -0.49 -7.50 3.05
C ASP A 19 0.40 -6.26 3.20
N LEU A 20 -0.01 -5.14 2.59
CA LEU A 20 0.74 -3.89 2.70
C LEU A 20 0.76 -3.35 4.12
N GLY A 21 -0.37 -3.47 4.85
CA GLY A 21 -0.43 -3.11 6.27
C GLY A 21 0.57 -3.92 7.11
N SER A 22 0.62 -5.23 6.89
CA SER A 22 1.55 -6.14 7.57
C SER A 22 3.01 -5.81 7.24
N LEU A 23 3.31 -5.55 5.95
CA LEU A 23 4.64 -5.18 5.48
C LEU A 23 5.16 -3.87 6.07
N LEU A 24 4.27 -2.87 6.21
CA LEU A 24 4.63 -1.56 6.74
C LEU A 24 4.46 -1.45 8.26
N GLY A 25 3.94 -2.48 8.92
CA GLY A 25 3.62 -2.46 10.35
C GLY A 25 2.53 -1.45 10.72
N VAL A 26 1.55 -1.23 9.83
CA VAL A 26 0.45 -0.28 10.04
C VAL A 26 -0.90 -0.96 9.89
N ASP A 27 -1.92 -0.43 10.58
CA ASP A 27 -3.29 -0.91 10.45
C ASP A 27 -3.81 -0.72 9.00
N PRO A 28 -4.50 -1.71 8.39
CA PRO A 28 -5.06 -1.61 7.04
C PRO A 28 -5.99 -0.41 6.82
N ARG A 29 -6.65 0.09 7.89
CA ARG A 29 -7.45 1.33 7.84
C ARG A 29 -6.58 2.56 7.57
N THR A 30 -5.31 2.54 7.98
CA THR A 30 -4.33 3.59 7.66
C THR A 30 -4.00 3.56 6.18
N ILE A 31 -3.78 2.37 5.59
CA ILE A 31 -3.60 2.21 4.14
C ILE A 31 -4.83 2.73 3.39
N ARG A 32 -6.04 2.37 3.82
CA ARG A 32 -7.28 2.86 3.22
C ARG A 32 -7.42 4.39 3.25
N LYS A 33 -6.93 5.05 4.31
CA LYS A 33 -6.89 6.53 4.41
C LYS A 33 -5.83 7.15 3.50
N TRP A 34 -4.71 6.46 3.30
CA TRP A 34 -3.64 6.87 2.39
C TRP A 34 -4.01 6.74 0.92
N GLU A 35 -4.89 5.79 0.59
CA GLU A 35 -5.41 5.56 -0.76
C GLU A 35 -6.73 6.28 -1.05
N ALA A 36 -7.32 6.94 -0.04
CA ALA A 36 -8.58 7.66 -0.18
C ALA A 36 -8.43 8.89 -1.08
N ASP A 37 -9.53 9.25 -1.76
CA ASP A 37 -9.58 10.47 -2.57
C ASP A 37 -9.32 11.70 -1.69
N PRO A 38 -8.34 12.56 -2.04
CA PRO A 38 -8.03 13.77 -1.29
C PRO A 38 -9.22 14.73 -1.09
N ALA A 39 -10.29 14.63 -1.89
CA ALA A 39 -11.53 15.39 -1.68
C ALA A 39 -12.36 14.92 -0.47
N GLY A 40 -12.08 13.74 0.10
CA GLY A 40 -12.76 13.21 1.28
C GLY A 40 -12.19 13.74 2.59
N SER A 41 -13.06 14.07 3.57
CA SER A 41 -12.68 14.65 4.87
C SER A 41 -11.73 13.81 5.73
N ASN A 42 -11.51 12.54 5.37
CA ASN A 42 -10.65 11.59 6.08
C ASN A 42 -9.40 11.18 5.29
N ALA A 43 -9.17 11.74 4.10
CA ALA A 43 -8.00 11.47 3.31
C ALA A 43 -6.76 12.05 3.97
N ARG A 44 -5.71 11.24 4.06
CA ARG A 44 -4.40 11.67 4.57
C ARG A 44 -3.34 11.24 3.58
N PRO A 45 -2.37 12.09 3.23
CA PRO A 45 -1.30 11.67 2.36
C PRO A 45 -0.51 10.51 2.99
N PRO A 46 0.00 9.56 2.16
CA PRO A 46 0.91 8.54 2.64
C PRO A 46 2.12 9.18 3.33
N ASN A 47 2.60 8.56 4.42
CA ASN A 47 3.82 8.99 5.08
C ASN A 47 5.00 8.96 4.06
N PRO A 48 5.91 9.94 4.08
CA PRO A 48 7.14 9.92 3.28
C PRO A 48 7.94 8.61 3.35
N VAL A 49 7.99 7.95 4.52
CA VAL A 49 8.67 6.65 4.68
C VAL A 49 7.94 5.55 3.93
N ALA A 50 6.60 5.47 4.06
CA ALA A 50 5.80 4.50 3.31
C ALA A 50 5.93 4.70 1.81
N SER A 51 5.95 5.97 1.36
CA SER A 51 6.21 6.31 -0.05
C SER A 51 7.57 5.78 -0.53
N ARG A 52 8.62 5.92 0.30
CA ARG A 52 9.96 5.43 -0.02
C ARG A 52 10.02 3.90 -0.09
N VAL A 53 9.35 3.21 0.83
CA VAL A 53 9.28 1.74 0.82
C VAL A 53 8.57 1.26 -0.44
N MET A 54 7.46 1.87 -0.84
CA MET A 54 6.77 1.51 -2.08
C MET A 54 7.68 1.61 -3.31
N SER A 55 8.51 2.66 -3.41
CA SER A 55 9.49 2.77 -4.50
C SER A 55 10.51 1.63 -4.52
N TRP A 56 10.93 1.12 -3.35
CA TRP A 56 11.81 -0.05 -3.28
C TRP A 56 11.10 -1.32 -3.75
N LEU A 57 9.85 -1.52 -3.33
CA LEU A 57 9.05 -2.66 -3.75
C LEU A 57 8.80 -2.65 -5.26
N GLU A 58 8.51 -1.48 -5.84
CA GLU A 58 8.39 -1.31 -7.29
C GLU A 58 9.72 -1.57 -8.02
N SER A 59 10.86 -1.27 -7.39
CA SER A 59 12.20 -1.56 -7.92
C SER A 59 12.59 -3.04 -7.82
N GLY A 60 11.71 -3.91 -7.29
CA GLY A 60 11.94 -5.35 -7.19
C GLY A 60 12.46 -5.84 -5.84
N PHE A 61 12.64 -4.96 -4.85
CA PHE A 61 12.99 -5.39 -3.49
C PHE A 61 11.82 -6.15 -2.86
N ARG A 62 12.11 -7.26 -2.18
CA ARG A 62 11.12 -8.09 -1.48
C ARG A 62 11.63 -8.33 -0.06
N PRO A 63 11.02 -7.72 0.98
CA PRO A 63 11.39 -7.97 2.37
C PRO A 63 11.06 -9.41 2.80
N PRO A 64 11.65 -9.90 3.90
CA PRO A 64 11.36 -11.23 4.44
C PRO A 64 9.88 -11.48 4.73
N GLU A 65 9.14 -10.44 5.09
CA GLU A 65 7.70 -10.47 5.38
C GLU A 65 6.82 -10.44 4.12
N TRP A 66 7.42 -10.51 2.93
CA TRP A 66 6.68 -10.53 1.68
C TRP A 66 5.74 -11.74 1.60
N PRO A 67 4.46 -11.56 1.23
CA PRO A 67 3.51 -12.65 1.17
C PRO A 67 3.96 -13.67 0.11
N ALA A 68 4.01 -14.95 0.49
CA ALA A 68 4.36 -16.05 -0.41
C ALA A 68 3.32 -16.24 -1.53
N VAL A 69 2.07 -15.84 -1.28
CA VAL A 69 0.99 -15.79 -2.27
C VAL A 69 0.31 -14.42 -2.14
N PRO A 70 0.49 -13.51 -3.12
CA PRO A 70 -0.20 -12.22 -3.10
C PRO A 70 -1.71 -12.46 -3.15
N SER A 71 -2.41 -12.07 -2.08
CA SER A 71 -3.86 -12.19 -1.99
C SER A 71 -4.47 -10.99 -2.72
N THR A 72 -4.65 -11.11 -4.02
CA THR A 72 -5.27 -10.04 -4.83
C THR A 72 -6.70 -9.79 -4.33
N ASP A 73 -7.08 -8.52 -4.12
CA ASP A 73 -8.45 -8.11 -3.69
C ASP A 73 -9.56 -8.41 -4.74
N GLU A 74 -9.34 -9.29 -5.73
CA GLU A 74 -10.25 -9.55 -6.86
C GLU A 74 -11.34 -10.60 -6.57
N GLU A 75 -11.38 -11.18 -5.37
CA GLU A 75 -12.28 -12.30 -5.02
C GLU A 75 -13.14 -12.07 -3.76
N ALA A 76 -13.61 -10.84 -3.51
CA ALA A 76 -14.55 -10.51 -2.42
C ALA A 76 -15.78 -9.72 -2.89
#